data_AF-A0A0L7KL97-F1
#
_entry.id   AF-A0A0L7KL97-F1
#
_cell.length_a   1.000
_cell.length_b   1.000
_cell.length_c   1.000
_cell.angle_alpha   90.00
_cell.angle_beta   90.00
_cell.angle_gamma   90.00
#
_symmetry.space_group_name_H-M   'P 1'
#
loop_
_entity.id
_entity.type
_entity.pdbx_description
1 polymer ?
#
loop_
_entity_poly.entity_id
_entity_poly.type
_entity_poly.pdbx_seq_one_letter_code
_entity_poly.pdbx_strand_id
1 'polypeptide(L)'
;MICALTYNTDTQSGTAPQQDTKVKEALFGKDEKPNNTPKTQYQYNSVTLKEEASGAKTDPLNNPKLKDFVEIPTYFRYLHEWGQNFCKERKKRLKQVETDCMRNGKKQYSGYGEDCDDQLPDDPTNFKDLGSSCPKSCSSYRKWIDIKKTQYEKQKEIYNEQKQNCKEESNGAAPNNGGNTFCGTVQRWPNAAAFLQNLGPCKVQNGKGKQIFQDERETFQHAKDCNPCSEFKVKCEGNGHCDNSNGNNCKDNKITANDIENGGNSTVLEMRVSADSKSGFNDDGLDKCANADIFEGIRKDEWTCDTVCGYVVCKPKTSNGNKNDEGIIIINALLRRWLEYFLHDYNKIKQKISHCTKNGEGFTCINGCVDQWINQKRTEWENIKKRFNEQYKDQTAYNVKSVLETLQPQTDVNKAIKPCDS
;
A
#
# COMPACT_ATOMS: atom_id res chain seq x y z
N MET A 1 -24.00 -3.69 32.60
CA MET A 1 -22.56 -3.64 32.26
C MET A 1 -21.75 -2.75 33.21
N ILE A 2 -22.10 -1.47 33.42
CA ILE A 2 -21.31 -0.56 34.28
C ILE A 2 -21.24 -1.03 35.75
N CYS A 3 -22.30 -1.66 36.29
CA CYS A 3 -22.28 -2.19 37.66
C CYS A 3 -21.20 -3.26 37.87
N ALA A 4 -20.95 -4.12 36.87
CA ALA A 4 -19.93 -5.18 36.97
C ALA A 4 -18.51 -4.61 37.06
N LEU A 5 -18.25 -3.43 36.48
CA LEU A 5 -16.95 -2.74 36.55
C LEU A 5 -16.61 -2.25 37.96
N THR A 6 -17.58 -2.21 38.88
CA THR A 6 -17.33 -1.85 40.30
C THR A 6 -16.99 -3.04 41.17
N TYR A 7 -16.98 -4.26 40.65
CA TYR A 7 -16.69 -5.45 41.44
C TYR A 7 -15.35 -6.03 41.02
N ASN A 8 -14.53 -6.38 42.00
CA ASN A 8 -13.32 -7.14 41.78
C ASN A 8 -13.71 -8.60 41.45
N THR A 9 -13.37 -9.05 40.25
CA THR A 9 -13.65 -10.41 39.79
C THR A 9 -12.55 -11.42 40.13
N ASP A 10 -11.41 -10.95 40.66
CA ASP A 10 -10.30 -11.78 41.11
C ASP A 10 -10.53 -12.29 42.54
N THR A 11 -11.73 -12.82 42.81
CA THR A 11 -12.10 -13.43 44.09
C THR A 11 -12.10 -14.95 44.00
N GLN A 12 -11.71 -15.62 45.08
CA GLN A 12 -11.61 -17.07 45.15
C GLN A 12 -12.96 -17.74 44.85
N SER A 13 -12.96 -18.81 44.05
CA SER A 13 -14.20 -19.49 43.62
C SER A 13 -15.08 -19.87 44.82
N GLY A 14 -16.35 -19.46 44.80
CA GLY A 14 -17.31 -19.67 45.88
C GLY A 14 -17.47 -18.50 46.87
N THR A 15 -16.69 -17.41 46.73
CA THR A 15 -16.89 -16.17 47.50
C THR A 15 -17.61 -15.09 46.70
N ALA A 16 -18.43 -14.29 47.36
CA ALA A 16 -19.10 -13.16 46.74
C ALA A 16 -18.07 -12.10 46.32
N PRO A 17 -18.13 -11.57 45.08
CA PRO A 17 -17.17 -10.58 44.61
C PRO A 17 -17.26 -9.30 45.45
N GLN A 18 -16.11 -8.75 45.82
CA GLN A 18 -16.04 -7.52 46.61
C GLN A 18 -16.20 -6.28 45.72
N GLN A 19 -17.02 -5.33 46.14
CA GLN A 19 -17.21 -4.07 45.41
C GLN A 19 -16.06 -3.10 45.72
N ASP A 20 -15.35 -2.63 44.69
CA ASP A 20 -14.38 -1.54 44.79
C ASP A 20 -15.12 -0.21 45.00
N THR A 21 -15.05 0.29 46.23
CA THR A 21 -15.71 1.53 46.64
C THR A 21 -15.16 2.75 45.90
N LYS A 22 -13.87 2.77 45.55
CA LYS A 22 -13.26 3.90 44.82
C LYS A 22 -13.79 3.96 43.39
N VAL A 23 -13.86 2.83 42.70
CA VAL A 23 -14.38 2.76 41.33
C VAL A 23 -15.89 3.07 41.32
N LYS A 24 -16.63 2.58 42.32
CA LYS A 24 -18.05 2.91 42.50
C LYS A 24 -18.26 4.41 42.68
N GLU A 25 -17.54 5.05 43.60
CA GLU A 25 -17.64 6.51 43.82
C GLU A 25 -17.22 7.32 42.58
N ALA A 26 -16.21 6.83 41.84
CA ALA A 26 -15.77 7.43 40.60
C ALA A 26 -16.90 7.43 39.54
N LEU A 27 -17.62 6.32 39.40
CA LEU A 27 -18.67 6.13 38.39
C LEU A 27 -20.03 6.72 38.78
N PHE A 28 -20.43 6.64 40.06
CA PHE A 28 -21.79 6.98 40.53
C PHE A 28 -21.87 8.28 41.36
N GLY A 29 -20.75 8.71 41.98
CA GLY A 29 -20.71 9.84 42.92
C GLY A 29 -20.65 9.36 44.37
N LYS A 30 -20.44 10.30 45.32
CA LYS A 30 -20.39 10.02 46.76
C LYS A 30 -21.78 9.93 47.40
N ASP A 31 -22.77 10.57 46.80
CA ASP A 31 -24.14 10.57 47.29
C ASP A 31 -24.94 9.43 46.63
N GLU A 32 -25.67 8.66 47.44
CA GLU A 32 -26.57 7.59 46.98
C GLU A 32 -27.68 8.15 46.10
N LYS A 33 -27.40 8.31 44.81
CA LYS A 33 -28.45 8.61 43.83
C LYS A 33 -29.38 7.40 43.75
N PRO A 34 -30.71 7.61 43.68
CA PRO A 34 -31.64 6.52 43.51
C PRO A 34 -31.25 5.67 42.28
N ASN A 35 -31.25 4.35 42.49
CA ASN A 35 -31.02 3.30 41.48
C ASN A 35 -29.60 3.13 40.90
N ASN A 36 -28.52 3.49 41.62
CA ASN A 36 -27.15 3.38 41.10
C ASN A 36 -27.03 4.07 39.72
N THR A 37 -27.54 5.30 39.61
CA THR A 37 -27.48 6.05 38.34
C THR A 37 -26.06 6.61 38.14
N PRO A 38 -25.32 6.27 37.06
CA PRO A 38 -23.98 6.81 36.82
C PRO A 38 -23.97 8.35 36.79
N LYS A 39 -22.82 8.96 37.08
CA LYS A 39 -22.60 10.40 36.83
C LYS A 39 -23.02 10.73 35.40
N THR A 40 -23.58 11.91 35.19
CA THR A 40 -24.11 12.34 33.88
C THR A 40 -23.10 12.17 32.74
N GLN A 41 -21.80 12.26 33.00
CA GLN A 41 -20.76 12.00 31.99
C GLN A 41 -20.66 10.54 31.51
N TYR A 42 -21.20 9.58 32.25
CA TYR A 42 -21.17 8.14 31.96
C TYR A 42 -22.56 7.57 31.63
N GLN A 43 -23.59 8.40 31.60
CA GLN A 43 -24.92 7.96 31.20
C GLN A 43 -24.99 7.77 29.69
N TYR A 44 -25.58 6.67 29.26
CA TYR A 44 -25.63 6.26 27.86
C TYR A 44 -26.15 7.36 26.91
N ASN A 45 -27.15 8.12 27.35
CA ASN A 45 -27.81 9.16 26.56
C ASN A 45 -27.05 10.49 26.46
N SER A 46 -26.01 10.67 27.26
CA SER A 46 -25.22 11.91 27.37
C SER A 46 -23.74 11.71 27.02
N VAL A 47 -23.24 10.48 26.99
CA VAL A 47 -21.89 10.17 26.51
C VAL A 47 -21.76 10.57 25.04
N THR A 48 -20.80 11.43 24.76
CA THR A 48 -20.40 11.87 23.42
C THR A 48 -19.11 11.18 23.02
N LEU A 49 -19.02 10.68 21.80
CA LEU A 49 -17.77 10.14 21.24
C LEU A 49 -16.87 11.31 20.82
N LYS A 50 -16.06 11.82 21.77
CA LYS A 50 -15.14 12.94 21.51
C LYS A 50 -13.98 12.47 20.63
N GLU A 51 -13.78 13.12 19.49
CA GLU A 51 -12.48 13.13 18.82
C GLU A 51 -11.60 14.26 19.40
N GLU A 52 -10.28 14.07 19.45
CA GLU A 52 -9.29 15.04 20.00
C GLU A 52 -9.21 16.36 19.22
N ALA A 53 -10.01 16.56 18.17
CA ALA A 53 -10.09 17.81 17.43
C ALA A 53 -11.17 18.74 18.02
N SER A 54 -10.73 19.88 18.54
CA SER A 54 -11.55 20.93 19.16
C SER A 54 -12.73 21.38 18.30
N GLY A 55 -13.95 21.35 18.85
CA GLY A 55 -15.10 22.07 18.30
C GLY A 55 -16.43 21.61 18.87
N ALA A 56 -17.05 22.45 19.71
CA ALA A 56 -18.38 22.24 20.26
C ALA A 56 -19.48 22.50 19.20
N LYS A 57 -19.78 21.50 18.37
CA LYS A 57 -21.07 21.34 17.69
C LYS A 57 -21.40 19.84 17.62
N THR A 58 -22.63 19.48 17.93
CA THR A 58 -23.18 18.13 17.75
C THR A 58 -23.28 17.85 16.25
N ASP A 59 -22.18 17.41 15.65
CA ASP A 59 -22.13 16.88 14.29
C ASP A 59 -22.51 15.39 14.36
N PRO A 60 -23.68 14.97 13.85
CA PRO A 60 -24.10 13.57 13.86
C PRO A 60 -23.11 12.63 13.15
N LEU A 61 -22.24 13.17 12.28
CA LEU A 61 -21.23 12.41 11.57
C LEU A 61 -19.92 12.29 12.36
N ASN A 62 -19.46 13.35 13.02
CA ASN A 62 -18.10 13.40 13.59
C ASN A 62 -18.05 13.36 15.12
N ASN A 63 -19.15 13.68 15.80
CA ASN A 63 -19.25 13.62 17.25
C ASN A 63 -20.67 13.23 17.67
N PRO A 64 -21.18 12.06 17.22
CA PRO A 64 -22.49 11.59 17.63
C PRO A 64 -22.51 11.24 19.12
N LYS A 65 -23.67 11.36 19.75
CA LYS A 65 -23.87 10.73 21.06
C LYS A 65 -23.83 9.21 20.88
N LEU A 66 -23.44 8.49 21.91
CA LEU A 66 -23.38 7.02 21.85
C LEU A 66 -24.74 6.41 21.46
N LYS A 67 -25.84 6.96 21.99
CA LYS A 67 -27.20 6.56 21.61
C LYS A 67 -27.48 6.76 20.10
N ASP A 68 -27.01 7.86 19.52
CA ASP A 68 -27.26 8.19 18.11
C ASP A 68 -26.36 7.34 17.21
N PHE A 69 -25.17 6.96 17.68
CA PHE A 69 -24.22 6.11 16.97
C PHE A 69 -24.70 4.65 16.83
N VAL A 70 -25.32 4.08 17.88
CA VAL A 70 -25.82 2.69 17.79
C VAL A 70 -27.04 2.56 16.88
N GLU A 71 -27.77 3.64 16.68
CA GLU A 71 -28.94 3.72 15.78
C GLU A 71 -28.52 3.90 14.31
N ILE A 72 -27.23 4.13 14.02
CA ILE A 72 -26.71 4.19 12.66
C ILE A 72 -26.88 2.80 12.01
N PRO A 73 -27.42 2.71 10.77
CA PRO A 73 -27.51 1.43 10.07
C PRO A 73 -26.14 0.77 9.95
N THR A 74 -26.11 -0.55 10.11
CA THR A 74 -24.86 -1.32 10.27
C THR A 74 -23.83 -1.05 9.18
N TYR A 75 -24.26 -0.95 7.92
CA TYR A 75 -23.38 -0.60 6.81
C TYR A 75 -22.65 0.73 7.03
N PHE A 76 -23.39 1.79 7.36
CA PHE A 76 -22.80 3.12 7.54
C PHE A 76 -21.96 3.25 8.80
N ARG A 77 -22.26 2.47 9.85
CA ARG A 77 -21.41 2.38 11.04
C ARG A 77 -20.05 1.80 10.68
N TYR A 78 -20.01 0.70 9.92
CA TYR A 78 -18.76 0.12 9.44
C TYR A 78 -18.03 1.01 8.44
N LEU A 79 -18.74 1.69 7.53
CA LEU A 79 -18.13 2.62 6.59
C LEU A 79 -17.49 3.82 7.31
N HIS A 80 -18.15 4.33 8.35
CA HIS A 80 -17.65 5.38 9.22
C HIS A 80 -16.36 4.96 9.93
N GLU A 81 -16.38 3.83 10.63
CA GLU A 81 -15.21 3.27 11.33
C GLU A 81 -14.06 2.97 10.36
N TRP A 82 -14.37 2.38 9.20
CA TRP A 82 -13.39 2.10 8.17
C TRP A 82 -12.72 3.39 7.67
N GLY A 83 -13.50 4.43 7.38
CA GLY A 83 -13.00 5.71 6.90
C GLY A 83 -12.13 6.44 7.93
N GLN A 84 -12.58 6.46 9.18
CA GLN A 84 -11.79 7.07 10.26
C GLN A 84 -10.43 6.40 10.43
N ASN A 85 -10.43 5.07 10.48
CA ASN A 85 -9.21 4.28 10.61
C ASN A 85 -8.31 4.42 9.40
N PHE A 86 -8.89 4.41 8.19
CA PHE A 86 -8.15 4.58 6.94
C PHE A 86 -7.37 5.91 6.92
N CYS A 87 -8.02 7.04 7.23
CA CYS A 87 -7.36 8.35 7.14
C CYS A 87 -6.27 8.54 8.20
N LYS A 88 -6.51 8.07 9.44
CA LYS A 88 -5.50 8.10 10.53
C LYS A 88 -4.28 7.24 10.15
N GLU A 89 -4.52 6.01 9.72
CA GLU A 89 -3.45 5.06 9.38
C GLU A 89 -2.69 5.46 8.11
N ARG A 90 -3.37 5.98 7.09
CA ARG A 90 -2.73 6.50 5.87
C ARG A 90 -1.74 7.61 6.20
N LYS A 91 -2.15 8.57 7.04
CA LYS A 91 -1.27 9.68 7.47
C LYS A 91 -0.03 9.16 8.19
N LYS A 92 -0.20 8.20 9.11
CA LYS A 92 0.90 7.57 9.84
C LYS A 92 1.89 6.88 8.89
N ARG A 93 1.39 6.07 7.96
CA ARG A 93 2.24 5.33 7.01
C ARG A 93 2.96 6.25 6.02
N LEU A 94 2.29 7.27 5.51
CA LEU A 94 2.93 8.26 4.63
C LEU A 94 4.06 9.01 5.34
N LYS A 95 3.86 9.39 6.61
CA LYS A 95 4.93 9.99 7.43
C LYS A 95 6.12 9.05 7.62
N GLN A 96 5.86 7.75 7.78
CA GLN A 96 6.93 6.75 7.87
C GLN A 96 7.71 6.66 6.54
N VAL A 97 7.00 6.58 5.40
CA VAL A 97 7.62 6.58 4.07
C VAL A 97 8.46 7.84 3.87
N GLU A 98 7.94 9.02 4.18
CA GLU A 98 8.68 10.29 4.10
C GLU A 98 9.97 10.24 4.94
N THR A 99 9.89 9.75 6.18
CA THR A 99 11.04 9.64 7.08
C THR A 99 12.12 8.70 6.54
N ASP A 100 11.72 7.61 5.88
CA ASP A 100 12.66 6.60 5.39
C ASP A 100 13.24 6.93 4.00
N CYS A 101 12.56 7.77 3.21
CA CYS A 101 12.93 8.08 1.82
C CYS A 101 13.47 9.51 1.61
N MET A 102 13.14 10.46 2.49
CA MET A 102 13.44 11.88 2.34
C MET A 102 14.41 12.37 3.43
N ARG A 103 15.30 13.31 3.08
CA ARG A 103 16.19 14.01 4.00
C ARG A 103 16.21 15.50 3.69
N ASN A 104 15.96 16.34 4.70
CA ASN A 104 15.93 17.80 4.55
C ASN A 104 15.02 18.29 3.39
N GLY A 105 13.88 17.62 3.19
CA GLY A 105 12.92 17.94 2.13
C GLY A 105 13.35 17.54 0.71
N LYS A 106 14.48 16.82 0.56
CA LYS A 106 14.95 16.25 -0.70
C LYS A 106 14.87 14.73 -0.67
N LYS A 107 14.64 14.12 -1.84
CA LYS A 107 14.67 12.66 -1.96
C LYS A 107 16.09 12.17 -1.74
N GLN A 108 16.26 11.32 -0.73
CA GLN A 108 17.53 10.67 -0.45
C GLN A 108 17.55 9.29 -1.10
N TYR A 109 16.48 8.51 -0.92
CA TYR A 109 16.38 7.15 -1.43
C TYR A 109 15.21 7.01 -2.39
N SER A 110 15.40 6.19 -3.42
CA SER A 110 14.29 5.70 -4.23
C SER A 110 13.47 4.64 -3.48
N GLY A 111 12.23 4.42 -3.89
CA GLY A 111 11.43 3.29 -3.39
C GLY A 111 12.00 1.91 -3.73
N TYR A 112 13.05 1.84 -4.56
CA TYR A 112 13.79 0.61 -4.91
C TYR A 112 15.10 0.46 -4.12
N GLY A 113 15.52 1.50 -3.40
CA GLY A 113 16.62 1.48 -2.44
C GLY A 113 17.86 2.20 -2.89
N GLU A 114 17.82 2.85 -4.05
CA GLU A 114 18.97 3.56 -4.58
C GLU A 114 19.15 4.88 -3.83
N ASP A 115 20.38 5.19 -3.44
CA ASP A 115 20.72 6.54 -2.96
C ASP A 115 20.83 7.49 -4.16
N CYS A 116 19.98 8.50 -4.24
CA CYS A 116 19.96 9.38 -5.42
C CYS A 116 21.28 10.16 -5.61
N ASP A 117 22.04 10.39 -4.55
CA ASP A 117 23.28 11.16 -4.60
C ASP A 117 24.54 10.29 -4.58
N ASP A 118 24.50 9.14 -3.89
CA ASP A 118 25.69 8.33 -3.63
C ASP A 118 25.62 6.90 -4.20
N GLN A 119 24.66 6.56 -5.08
CA GLN A 119 24.61 5.22 -5.68
C GLN A 119 25.69 4.96 -6.74
N LEU A 120 26.14 5.99 -7.48
CA LEU A 120 27.07 5.86 -8.62
C LEU A 120 28.40 6.65 -8.51
N PRO A 121 29.07 6.74 -7.34
CA PRO A 121 30.33 7.47 -7.21
C PRO A 121 31.59 6.66 -7.57
N ASP A 122 31.45 5.33 -7.73
CA ASP A 122 32.56 4.39 -7.80
C ASP A 122 32.78 3.88 -9.24
N ASP A 123 33.65 2.89 -9.43
CA ASP A 123 33.76 2.16 -10.70
C ASP A 123 32.44 1.42 -11.02
N PRO A 124 31.85 1.56 -12.21
CA PRO A 124 30.61 0.91 -12.59
C PRO A 124 30.65 -0.62 -12.48
N THR A 125 31.83 -1.24 -12.61
CA THR A 125 31.99 -2.69 -12.46
C THR A 125 31.88 -3.16 -10.99
N ASN A 126 31.92 -2.24 -10.02
CA ASN A 126 31.74 -2.56 -8.61
C ASN A 126 30.26 -2.70 -8.27
N PHE A 127 29.90 -3.84 -7.70
CA PHE A 127 28.55 -4.05 -7.19
C PHE A 127 28.31 -3.18 -5.95
N LYS A 128 27.29 -2.31 -6.02
CA LYS A 128 26.81 -1.52 -4.88
C LYS A 128 25.44 -1.99 -4.42
N ASP A 129 25.31 -2.22 -3.11
CA ASP A 129 24.06 -2.64 -2.49
C ASP A 129 23.02 -1.50 -2.45
N LEU A 130 21.77 -1.87 -2.20
CA LEU A 130 20.63 -0.98 -2.13
C LEU A 130 20.19 -0.78 -0.68
N GLY A 131 19.85 0.46 -0.33
CA GLY A 131 19.24 0.80 0.94
C GLY A 131 17.92 0.04 1.17
N SER A 132 17.66 -0.34 2.41
CA SER A 132 16.50 -1.19 2.73
C SER A 132 15.34 -0.47 3.42
N SER A 133 15.56 0.68 4.06
CA SER A 133 14.53 1.41 4.82
C SER A 133 13.39 1.90 3.93
N CYS A 134 13.70 2.74 2.93
CA CYS A 134 12.70 3.29 2.01
C CYS A 134 11.94 2.17 1.27
N PRO A 135 12.59 1.15 0.67
CA PRO A 135 11.86 0.07 0.01
C PRO A 135 10.96 -0.76 0.91
N LYS A 136 11.38 -1.02 2.16
CA LYS A 136 10.55 -1.74 3.13
C LYS A 136 9.27 -0.97 3.43
N SER A 137 9.38 0.33 3.71
CA SER A 137 8.23 1.19 3.99
C SER A 137 7.35 1.39 2.76
N CYS A 138 7.93 1.56 1.58
CA CYS A 138 7.23 1.63 0.31
C CYS A 138 6.46 0.35 -0.02
N SER A 139 7.09 -0.81 0.15
CA SER A 139 6.45 -2.12 -0.07
C SER A 139 5.32 -2.36 0.93
N SER A 140 5.53 -2.03 2.20
CA SER A 140 4.52 -2.11 3.27
C SER A 140 3.32 -1.20 2.98
N TYR A 141 3.56 0.05 2.58
CA TYR A 141 2.49 0.98 2.21
C TYR A 141 1.74 0.51 0.97
N ARG A 142 2.44 0.07 -0.09
CA ARG A 142 1.82 -0.46 -1.32
C ARG A 142 0.89 -1.63 -1.03
N LYS A 143 1.37 -2.66 -0.32
CA LYS A 143 0.55 -3.81 0.07
C LYS A 143 -0.69 -3.38 0.88
N TRP A 144 -0.54 -2.42 1.80
CA TRP A 144 -1.64 -1.92 2.60
C TRP A 144 -2.66 -1.11 1.78
N ILE A 145 -2.21 -0.18 0.92
CA ILE A 145 -3.11 0.69 0.15
C ILE A 145 -3.87 -0.10 -0.91
N ASP A 146 -3.26 -1.12 -1.52
CA ASP A 146 -3.91 -2.02 -2.47
C ASP A 146 -5.08 -2.76 -1.81
N ILE A 147 -4.88 -3.30 -0.60
CA ILE A 147 -5.96 -3.93 0.19
C ILE A 147 -7.07 -2.93 0.50
N LYS A 148 -6.72 -1.69 0.86
CA LYS A 148 -7.69 -0.63 1.15
C LYS A 148 -8.48 -0.19 -0.07
N LYS A 149 -7.87 -0.18 -1.25
CA LYS A 149 -8.54 0.06 -2.53
C LYS A 149 -9.63 -0.99 -2.76
N THR A 150 -9.31 -2.27 -2.64
CA THR A 150 -10.29 -3.36 -2.82
C THR A 150 -11.43 -3.28 -1.81
N GLN A 151 -11.13 -2.98 -0.53
CA GLN A 151 -12.16 -2.79 0.49
C GLN A 151 -13.10 -1.63 0.14
N TYR A 152 -12.52 -0.50 -0.30
CA TYR A 152 -13.29 0.67 -0.70
C TYR A 152 -14.18 0.39 -1.91
N GLU A 153 -13.66 -0.28 -2.94
CA GLU A 153 -14.43 -0.64 -4.15
C GLU A 153 -15.68 -1.45 -3.77
N LYS A 154 -15.54 -2.48 -2.93
CA LYS A 154 -16.68 -3.27 -2.42
C LYS A 154 -17.68 -2.43 -1.62
N GLN A 155 -17.20 -1.55 -0.74
CA GLN A 155 -18.07 -0.67 0.03
C GLN A 155 -18.80 0.33 -0.88
N LYS A 156 -18.13 0.85 -1.90
CA LYS A 156 -18.66 1.82 -2.86
C LYS A 156 -19.77 1.22 -3.73
N GLU A 157 -19.62 -0.02 -4.17
CA GLU A 157 -20.61 -0.71 -5.02
C GLU A 157 -22.00 -0.76 -4.37
N ILE A 158 -22.06 -1.08 -3.07
CA ILE A 158 -23.33 -1.21 -2.33
C ILE A 158 -23.82 0.10 -1.70
N TYR A 159 -23.03 1.19 -1.77
CA TYR A 159 -23.34 2.44 -1.07
C TYR A 159 -24.70 3.03 -1.47
N ASN A 160 -25.00 3.05 -2.76
CA ASN A 160 -26.23 3.67 -3.28
C ASN A 160 -27.47 2.89 -2.87
N GLU A 161 -27.40 1.55 -2.86
CA GLU A 161 -28.48 0.68 -2.37
C GLU A 161 -28.73 0.93 -0.89
N GLN A 162 -27.68 0.89 -0.07
CA GLN A 162 -27.77 1.13 1.38
C GLN A 162 -28.26 2.54 1.70
N LYS A 163 -27.91 3.52 0.87
CA LYS A 163 -28.44 4.89 0.96
C LYS A 163 -29.94 4.95 0.72
N GLN A 164 -30.50 4.19 -0.23
CA GLN A 164 -31.95 4.12 -0.43
C GLN A 164 -32.63 3.43 0.75
N ASN A 165 -32.10 2.30 1.22
CA ASN A 165 -32.64 1.57 2.37
C ASN A 165 -32.73 2.47 3.62
N CYS A 166 -31.67 3.25 3.90
CA CYS A 166 -31.65 4.23 4.99
C CYS A 166 -32.78 5.28 4.87
N LYS A 167 -33.13 5.68 3.63
CA LYS A 167 -34.22 6.62 3.37
C LYS A 167 -35.58 6.00 3.68
N GLU A 168 -35.79 4.76 3.29
CA GLU A 168 -37.04 4.02 3.50
C GLU A 168 -37.28 3.74 4.99
N GLU A 169 -36.24 3.28 5.71
CA GLU A 169 -36.27 3.09 7.17
C GLU A 169 -36.59 4.40 7.91
N SER A 170 -36.08 5.53 7.43
CA SER A 170 -36.38 6.85 8.00
C SER A 170 -37.79 7.36 7.72
N ASN A 171 -38.48 6.85 6.68
CA ASN A 171 -39.86 7.24 6.36
C ASN A 171 -40.90 6.42 7.15
N GLY A 172 -40.53 5.23 7.66
CA GLY A 172 -41.39 4.40 8.51
C GLY A 172 -41.50 4.89 9.96
N ALA A 173 -40.52 5.66 10.43
CA ALA A 173 -40.55 6.32 11.74
C ALA A 173 -41.07 7.76 11.59
N ALA A 174 -42.25 8.04 12.15
CA ALA A 174 -42.97 9.33 12.21
C ALA A 174 -42.31 10.56 11.52
N PRO A 175 -43.00 11.24 10.59
CA PRO A 175 -42.45 12.27 9.67
C PRO A 175 -41.96 13.60 10.31
N ASN A 176 -41.87 13.69 11.65
CA ASN A 176 -41.67 14.95 12.37
C ASN A 176 -40.28 15.21 12.96
N ASN A 177 -39.26 14.40 12.65
CA ASN A 177 -37.87 14.71 13.04
C ASN A 177 -37.09 15.24 11.84
N GLY A 178 -37.33 16.51 11.50
CA GLY A 178 -36.70 17.19 10.37
C GLY A 178 -35.18 17.02 10.35
N GLY A 179 -34.65 16.40 9.29
CA GLY A 179 -33.26 16.50 8.80
C GLY A 179 -32.11 16.13 9.76
N ASN A 180 -32.39 15.76 11.00
CA ASN A 180 -31.42 15.55 12.09
C ASN A 180 -31.14 14.07 12.39
N THR A 181 -31.75 13.14 11.65
CA THR A 181 -31.41 11.72 11.73
C THR A 181 -30.13 11.44 10.93
N PHE A 182 -29.40 10.40 11.31
CA PHE A 182 -28.21 9.97 10.58
C PHE A 182 -28.51 9.71 9.09
N CYS A 183 -29.61 9.02 8.79
CA CYS A 183 -30.04 8.76 7.41
C CYS A 183 -30.33 10.04 6.62
N GLY A 184 -30.95 11.06 7.23
CA GLY A 184 -31.13 12.37 6.62
C GLY A 184 -29.81 13.07 6.29
N THR A 185 -28.78 12.88 7.12
CA THR A 185 -27.42 13.38 6.87
C THR A 185 -26.75 12.63 5.70
N VAL A 186 -26.89 11.30 5.66
CA VAL A 186 -26.37 10.46 4.56
C VAL A 186 -26.94 10.88 3.21
N GLN A 187 -28.21 11.29 3.14
CA GLN A 187 -28.84 11.70 1.89
C GLN A 187 -28.11 12.86 1.19
N ARG A 188 -27.44 13.73 1.95
CA ARG A 188 -26.68 14.89 1.44
C ARG A 188 -25.42 14.50 0.66
N TRP A 189 -24.90 13.29 0.85
CA TRP A 189 -23.68 12.84 0.21
C TRP A 189 -23.99 12.06 -1.07
N PRO A 190 -23.49 12.49 -2.25
CA PRO A 190 -23.84 11.85 -3.52
C PRO A 190 -23.29 10.42 -3.66
N ASN A 191 -22.19 10.10 -2.99
CA ASN A 191 -21.51 8.80 -3.09
C ASN A 191 -20.62 8.52 -1.86
N ALA A 192 -20.05 7.31 -1.79
CA ALA A 192 -19.17 6.87 -0.71
C ALA A 192 -17.95 7.80 -0.52
N ALA A 193 -17.31 8.25 -1.60
CA ALA A 193 -16.17 9.18 -1.55
C ALA A 193 -16.54 10.48 -0.83
N ALA A 194 -17.68 11.09 -1.18
CA ALA A 194 -18.16 12.32 -0.57
C ALA A 194 -18.49 12.14 0.92
N PHE A 195 -19.08 11.00 1.29
CA PHE A 195 -19.32 10.66 2.70
C PHE A 195 -18.00 10.57 3.48
N LEU A 196 -17.05 9.78 2.98
CA LEU A 196 -15.76 9.54 3.63
C LEU A 196 -14.91 10.81 3.73
N GLN A 197 -14.94 11.67 2.72
CA GLN A 197 -14.21 12.95 2.70
C GLN A 197 -14.63 13.90 3.83
N ASN A 198 -15.83 13.72 4.38
CA ASN A 198 -16.40 14.57 5.43
C ASN A 198 -16.23 14.01 6.85
N LEU A 199 -15.59 12.84 6.99
CA LEU A 199 -15.20 12.28 8.28
C LEU A 199 -14.05 13.08 8.89
N GLY A 200 -14.08 13.33 10.19
CA GLY A 200 -13.12 14.14 10.96
C GLY A 200 -11.66 13.96 10.56
N PRO A 201 -11.09 12.75 10.64
CA PRO A 201 -9.69 12.51 10.28
C PRO A 201 -9.39 12.59 8.77
N CYS A 202 -10.42 12.52 7.92
CA CYS A 202 -10.30 12.62 6.47
C CYS A 202 -10.51 14.06 5.96
N LYS A 203 -11.12 14.90 6.78
CA LYS A 203 -11.48 16.27 6.47
C LYS A 203 -10.24 17.16 6.44
N VAL A 204 -10.19 18.06 5.49
CA VAL A 204 -9.17 19.11 5.44
C VAL A 204 -9.40 20.07 6.60
N GLN A 205 -8.43 20.21 7.50
CA GLN A 205 -8.52 21.19 8.59
C GLN A 205 -8.18 22.59 8.07
N ASN A 206 -9.06 23.56 8.34
CA ASN A 206 -8.84 24.99 8.08
C ASN A 206 -8.44 25.33 6.62
N GLY A 207 -8.95 24.58 5.64
CA GLY A 207 -8.66 24.79 4.22
C GLY A 207 -7.20 24.52 3.80
N LYS A 208 -6.35 24.06 4.73
CA LYS A 208 -4.96 23.68 4.48
C LYS A 208 -4.86 22.17 4.37
N GLY A 209 -4.73 21.66 3.15
CA GLY A 209 -4.52 20.25 2.87
C GLY A 209 -5.29 19.77 1.66
N LYS A 210 -4.86 18.64 1.11
CA LYS A 210 -5.48 18.02 -0.07
C LYS A 210 -6.66 17.15 0.36
N GLN A 211 -7.76 17.25 -0.38
CA GLN A 211 -8.88 16.32 -0.23
C GLN A 211 -8.39 14.90 -0.55
N ILE A 212 -8.68 13.95 0.34
CA ILE A 212 -8.19 12.58 0.23
C ILE A 212 -8.97 11.86 -0.88
N PHE A 213 -10.31 11.86 -0.83
CA PHE A 213 -11.20 11.10 -1.71
C PHE A 213 -11.75 11.90 -2.91
N GLN A 214 -11.17 13.06 -3.21
CA GLN A 214 -11.57 13.84 -4.40
C GLN A 214 -11.22 13.12 -5.69
N ASP A 215 -10.06 12.46 -5.71
CA ASP A 215 -9.61 11.59 -6.78
C ASP A 215 -9.23 10.23 -6.19
N GLU A 216 -10.02 9.21 -6.51
CA GLU A 216 -9.80 7.84 -6.08
C GLU A 216 -8.44 7.31 -6.59
N ARG A 217 -8.02 7.72 -7.79
CA ARG A 217 -6.72 7.31 -8.36
C ARG A 217 -5.58 7.84 -7.48
N GLU A 218 -5.65 9.10 -7.05
CA GLU A 218 -4.66 9.66 -6.12
C GLU A 218 -4.82 9.20 -4.66
N THR A 219 -6.01 8.79 -4.25
CA THR A 219 -6.24 8.27 -2.90
C THR A 219 -5.44 6.99 -2.69
N PHE A 220 -5.59 6.07 -3.65
CA PHE A 220 -5.14 4.69 -3.60
C PHE A 220 -3.86 4.41 -4.40
N GLN A 221 -3.20 5.45 -4.91
CA GLN A 221 -1.86 5.31 -5.52
C GLN A 221 -0.78 5.01 -4.46
N HIS A 222 0.36 4.51 -4.95
CA HIS A 222 1.60 4.44 -4.17
C HIS A 222 2.03 5.83 -3.67
N ALA A 223 2.84 5.85 -2.60
CA ALA A 223 3.34 7.12 -2.06
C ALA A 223 4.32 7.78 -3.04
N LYS A 224 4.20 9.10 -3.24
CA LYS A 224 5.04 9.86 -4.18
C LYS A 224 6.53 9.79 -3.83
N ASP A 225 6.85 9.72 -2.54
CA ASP A 225 8.22 9.61 -2.06
C ASP A 225 8.87 8.26 -2.45
N CYS A 226 8.05 7.25 -2.77
CA CYS A 226 8.52 5.96 -3.29
C CYS A 226 8.87 5.96 -4.78
N ASN A 227 8.64 7.06 -5.50
CA ASN A 227 9.01 7.14 -6.92
C ASN A 227 10.54 6.88 -7.09
N PRO A 228 11.01 6.52 -8.29
CA PRO A 228 12.44 6.48 -8.58
C PRO A 228 13.15 7.84 -8.32
N CYS A 229 14.49 7.82 -8.36
CA CYS A 229 15.28 9.04 -8.41
C CYS A 229 15.10 9.72 -9.77
N SER A 230 14.98 11.04 -9.81
CA SER A 230 14.90 11.82 -11.07
C SER A 230 16.25 11.91 -11.77
N GLU A 231 17.33 11.85 -11.00
CA GLU A 231 18.70 11.85 -11.48
C GLU A 231 19.59 11.08 -10.51
N PHE A 232 20.75 10.62 -11.01
CA PHE A 232 21.84 10.11 -10.19
C PHE A 232 23.08 10.98 -10.39
N LYS A 233 23.80 11.29 -9.31
CA LYS A 233 25.12 11.91 -9.39
C LYS A 233 26.18 10.86 -9.69
N VAL A 234 27.10 11.21 -10.58
CA VAL A 234 28.21 10.36 -11.01
C VAL A 234 29.51 11.13 -10.89
N LYS A 235 30.59 10.50 -10.42
CA LYS A 235 31.91 11.14 -10.34
C LYS A 235 32.79 10.63 -11.47
N CYS A 236 32.90 11.41 -12.55
CA CYS A 236 33.73 11.05 -13.71
C CYS A 236 35.10 11.74 -13.76
N GLU A 237 35.43 12.59 -12.78
CA GLU A 237 36.69 13.34 -12.79
C GLU A 237 37.88 12.50 -12.27
N GLY A 238 38.98 12.52 -13.04
CA GLY A 238 40.33 12.29 -12.52
C GLY A 238 40.94 10.89 -12.69
N ASN A 239 40.19 9.79 -12.82
CA ASN A 239 40.78 8.43 -12.77
C ASN A 239 40.04 7.33 -13.57
N GLY A 240 39.43 7.63 -14.73
CA GLY A 240 38.93 6.56 -15.62
C GLY A 240 37.76 5.72 -15.07
N HIS A 241 37.02 6.23 -14.08
CA HIS A 241 35.83 5.56 -13.51
C HIS A 241 34.59 5.63 -14.40
N CYS A 242 34.60 6.38 -15.50
CA CYS A 242 33.51 6.42 -16.45
C CYS A 242 34.00 5.96 -17.82
N ASP A 243 33.22 5.09 -18.47
CA ASP A 243 33.48 4.69 -19.85
C ASP A 243 33.14 5.85 -20.79
N ASN A 244 34.17 6.47 -21.35
CA ASN A 244 34.08 7.65 -22.23
C ASN A 244 34.09 7.27 -23.73
N SER A 245 33.97 5.99 -24.08
CA SER A 245 34.13 5.50 -25.45
C SER A 245 32.96 5.84 -26.40
N ASN A 246 31.77 6.16 -25.87
CA ASN A 246 30.54 6.40 -26.66
C ASN A 246 30.02 7.85 -26.66
N GLY A 247 30.92 8.85 -26.66
CA GLY A 247 30.66 10.18 -27.24
C GLY A 247 29.64 11.13 -26.58
N ASN A 248 28.88 10.72 -25.56
CA ASN A 248 27.94 11.58 -24.80
C ASN A 248 28.20 11.46 -23.29
N ASN A 249 29.43 11.77 -22.91
CA ASN A 249 29.96 11.59 -21.56
C ASN A 249 29.20 12.48 -20.57
N CYS A 250 28.44 11.88 -19.66
CA CYS A 250 28.02 12.36 -18.34
C CYS A 250 28.01 13.89 -18.18
N LYS A 251 27.21 14.60 -18.99
CA LYS A 251 27.17 16.06 -18.94
C LYS A 251 26.77 16.46 -17.52
N ASP A 252 27.57 17.34 -16.92
CA ASP A 252 27.35 17.86 -15.56
C ASP A 252 27.43 16.81 -14.43
N ASN A 253 28.17 15.71 -14.60
CA ASN A 253 28.37 14.69 -13.55
C ASN A 253 27.05 14.09 -13.03
N LYS A 254 26.07 13.91 -13.92
CA LYS A 254 24.76 13.33 -13.61
C LYS A 254 24.20 12.47 -14.73
N ILE A 255 23.28 11.58 -14.38
CA ILE A 255 22.47 10.77 -15.31
C ILE A 255 21.00 11.07 -15.06
N THR A 256 20.25 11.28 -16.15
CA THR A 256 18.81 11.58 -16.16
C THR A 256 18.08 10.69 -17.17
N ALA A 257 16.74 10.69 -17.14
CA ALA A 257 15.93 9.95 -18.11
C ALA A 257 16.17 10.36 -19.58
N ASN A 258 16.64 11.60 -19.83
CA ASN A 258 16.94 12.10 -21.17
C ASN A 258 18.20 11.47 -21.77
N ASP A 259 19.08 10.91 -20.93
CA ASP A 259 20.33 10.29 -21.40
C ASP A 259 20.10 8.88 -21.94
N ILE A 260 18.94 8.28 -21.63
CA ILE A 260 18.50 6.95 -22.08
C ILE A 260 17.78 7.10 -23.42
N GLU A 261 18.17 6.30 -24.43
CA GLU A 261 17.70 6.28 -25.85
C GLU A 261 18.55 7.08 -26.86
N ASN A 262 19.53 7.87 -26.42
CA ASN A 262 20.42 8.63 -27.33
C ASN A 262 21.61 7.81 -27.88
N GLY A 263 21.82 6.55 -27.43
CA GLY A 263 23.06 5.79 -27.63
C GLY A 263 23.03 4.60 -28.58
N GLY A 264 21.89 4.27 -29.23
CA GLY A 264 21.80 3.17 -30.21
C GLY A 264 21.86 1.74 -29.63
N ASN A 265 22.22 1.55 -28.36
CA ASN A 265 22.30 0.26 -27.65
C ASN A 265 21.16 0.01 -26.66
N SER A 266 20.11 0.84 -26.67
CA SER A 266 18.94 0.69 -25.79
C SER A 266 18.23 -0.64 -26.02
N THR A 267 17.81 -1.31 -24.94
CA THR A 267 16.99 -2.53 -24.98
C THR A 267 15.79 -2.36 -24.10
N VAL A 268 14.63 -2.83 -24.56
CA VAL A 268 13.41 -2.89 -23.76
C VAL A 268 13.38 -4.20 -23.00
N LEU A 269 13.29 -4.12 -21.67
CA LEU A 269 13.09 -5.26 -20.79
C LEU A 269 11.62 -5.28 -20.35
N GLU A 270 10.98 -6.44 -20.50
CA GLU A 270 9.58 -6.64 -20.14
C GLU A 270 9.47 -7.39 -18.81
N MET A 271 8.47 -7.03 -18.01
CA MET A 271 8.17 -7.69 -16.73
C MET A 271 6.67 -7.87 -16.56
N ARG A 272 6.22 -9.12 -16.42
CA ARG A 272 4.82 -9.43 -16.11
C ARG A 272 4.60 -9.41 -14.60
N VAL A 273 3.57 -8.74 -14.13
CA VAL A 273 3.34 -8.57 -12.70
C VAL A 273 1.88 -8.84 -12.38
N SER A 274 1.60 -9.65 -11.36
CA SER A 274 0.22 -9.83 -10.90
C SER A 274 -0.42 -8.49 -10.49
N ALA A 275 -1.63 -8.26 -10.99
CA ALA A 275 -2.38 -7.02 -10.84
C ALA A 275 -3.85 -7.32 -10.52
N ASP A 276 -4.66 -6.26 -10.42
CA ASP A 276 -6.10 -6.37 -10.20
C ASP A 276 -6.85 -6.75 -11.49
N SER A 277 -8.12 -7.14 -11.34
CA SER A 277 -8.98 -7.56 -12.45
C SER A 277 -9.17 -6.53 -13.56
N LYS A 278 -8.94 -5.24 -13.27
CA LYS A 278 -9.01 -4.17 -14.28
C LYS A 278 -7.90 -4.29 -15.32
N SER A 279 -6.78 -4.92 -14.97
CA SER A 279 -5.66 -5.14 -15.89
C SER A 279 -5.99 -6.21 -16.93
N GLY A 280 -6.89 -7.15 -16.59
CA GLY A 280 -7.26 -8.26 -17.46
C GLY A 280 -6.06 -9.15 -17.79
N PHE A 281 -6.15 -9.86 -18.94
CA PHE A 281 -5.09 -10.72 -19.47
C PHE A 281 -4.81 -10.35 -20.94
N ASN A 282 -4.28 -9.16 -21.18
CA ASN A 282 -4.15 -8.58 -22.52
C ASN A 282 -2.67 -8.51 -22.94
N ASP A 283 -2.35 -9.10 -24.09
CA ASP A 283 -0.99 -9.13 -24.68
C ASP A 283 0.12 -9.59 -23.71
N ASP A 284 -0.27 -10.45 -22.76
CA ASP A 284 0.63 -10.93 -21.72
C ASP A 284 1.17 -12.35 -21.92
N GLY A 285 0.70 -13.08 -22.93
CA GLY A 285 1.11 -14.46 -23.16
C GLY A 285 0.76 -15.44 -22.01
N LEU A 286 -0.17 -15.05 -21.14
CA LEU A 286 -0.73 -15.80 -20.01
C LEU A 286 -2.25 -15.96 -20.15
N ASP A 287 -2.75 -16.13 -21.37
CA ASP A 287 -4.17 -16.33 -21.69
C ASP A 287 -4.78 -17.53 -20.93
N LYS A 288 -4.01 -18.60 -20.70
CA LYS A 288 -4.47 -19.75 -19.92
C LYS A 288 -4.63 -19.45 -18.43
N CYS A 289 -4.07 -18.34 -17.94
CA CYS A 289 -4.21 -17.93 -16.55
C CYS A 289 -5.55 -17.25 -16.24
N ALA A 290 -6.28 -16.78 -17.26
CA ALA A 290 -7.56 -16.08 -17.06
C ALA A 290 -8.60 -16.93 -16.33
N ASN A 291 -8.62 -18.25 -16.58
CA ASN A 291 -9.57 -19.18 -15.96
C ASN A 291 -8.94 -20.06 -14.85
N ALA A 292 -7.66 -19.86 -14.53
CA ALA A 292 -6.95 -20.68 -13.55
C ALA A 292 -7.19 -20.24 -12.09
N ASP A 293 -7.82 -19.08 -11.88
CA ASP A 293 -8.06 -18.47 -10.56
C ASP A 293 -6.77 -18.35 -9.71
N ILE A 294 -5.64 -18.09 -10.37
CA ILE A 294 -4.34 -17.85 -9.73
C ILE A 294 -4.08 -16.34 -9.61
N PHE A 295 -4.36 -15.61 -10.67
CA PHE A 295 -4.18 -14.17 -10.78
C PHE A 295 -5.52 -13.52 -11.13
N GLU A 296 -5.76 -12.31 -10.64
CA GLU A 296 -6.96 -11.54 -11.01
C GLU A 296 -6.75 -10.77 -12.31
N GLY A 297 -5.50 -10.39 -12.60
CA GLY A 297 -5.06 -9.82 -13.86
C GLY A 297 -3.53 -9.74 -13.91
N ILE A 298 -2.99 -9.42 -15.08
CA ILE A 298 -1.55 -9.27 -15.31
C ILE A 298 -1.29 -7.90 -15.92
N ARG A 299 -0.30 -7.21 -15.35
CA ARG A 299 0.27 -5.98 -15.92
C ARG A 299 1.60 -6.31 -16.60
N LYS A 300 1.84 -5.70 -17.76
CA LYS A 300 3.13 -5.72 -18.44
C LYS A 300 3.86 -4.40 -18.18
N ASP A 301 4.92 -4.46 -17.37
CA ASP A 301 5.81 -3.33 -17.10
C ASP A 301 6.97 -3.37 -18.11
N GLU A 302 7.13 -2.33 -18.93
CA GLU A 302 8.22 -2.22 -19.93
C GLU A 302 9.26 -1.19 -19.46
N TRP A 303 10.54 -1.54 -19.52
CA TRP A 303 11.67 -0.72 -19.08
C TRP A 303 12.66 -0.52 -20.23
N THR A 304 12.86 0.71 -20.69
CA THR A 304 13.93 1.01 -21.64
C THR A 304 15.23 1.18 -20.86
N CYS A 305 16.21 0.31 -21.13
CA CYS A 305 17.51 0.32 -20.47
C CYS A 305 18.65 0.58 -21.45
N ASP A 306 19.60 1.42 -21.05
CA ASP A 306 20.79 1.78 -21.82
C ASP A 306 22.01 1.91 -20.91
N THR A 307 23.21 1.84 -21.50
CA THR A 307 24.47 2.04 -20.78
C THR A 307 24.89 3.50 -20.89
N VAL A 308 24.79 4.23 -19.78
CA VAL A 308 25.14 5.65 -19.68
C VAL A 308 26.26 5.77 -18.65
N CYS A 309 27.37 6.42 -19.01
CA CYS A 309 28.53 6.59 -18.11
C CYS A 309 29.17 5.27 -17.61
N GLY A 310 29.00 4.18 -18.34
CA GLY A 310 29.39 2.83 -17.90
C GLY A 310 28.38 2.15 -16.96
N TYR A 311 27.28 2.80 -16.60
CA TYR A 311 26.21 2.26 -15.78
C TYR A 311 24.98 1.88 -16.62
N VAL A 312 24.45 0.68 -16.43
CA VAL A 312 23.16 0.25 -16.99
C VAL A 312 22.04 0.87 -16.16
N VAL A 313 21.36 1.83 -16.77
CA VAL A 313 20.22 2.57 -16.20
C VAL A 313 18.96 2.33 -17.04
N CYS A 314 17.80 2.37 -16.40
CA CYS A 314 16.52 2.05 -16.99
C CYS A 314 15.47 3.11 -16.65
N LYS A 315 14.60 3.44 -17.61
CA LYS A 315 13.39 4.24 -17.40
C LYS A 315 12.13 3.42 -17.73
N PRO A 316 11.02 3.60 -16.98
CA PRO A 316 9.77 2.95 -17.33
C PRO A 316 9.23 3.56 -18.62
N LYS A 317 8.73 2.72 -19.53
CA LYS A 317 8.03 3.18 -20.73
C LYS A 317 6.58 3.47 -20.36
N THR A 318 6.18 4.73 -20.40
CA THR A 318 4.81 5.11 -20.03
C THR A 318 3.91 5.31 -21.25
N SER A 319 2.71 4.73 -21.19
CA SER A 319 1.75 4.72 -22.31
C SER A 319 1.02 6.05 -22.52
N ASN A 320 1.23 7.06 -21.67
CA ASN A 320 0.61 8.38 -21.78
C ASN A 320 1.54 9.42 -21.15
N GLY A 321 2.08 10.34 -21.96
CA GLY A 321 3.13 11.31 -21.61
C GLY A 321 2.81 12.31 -20.49
N ASN A 322 2.53 11.81 -19.29
CA ASN A 322 2.51 12.59 -18.06
C ASN A 322 3.95 12.90 -17.67
N LYS A 323 4.22 14.19 -17.47
CA LYS A 323 5.53 14.77 -17.10
C LYS A 323 6.09 14.32 -15.74
N ASN A 324 5.50 13.31 -15.09
CA ASN A 324 5.93 12.80 -13.78
C ASN A 324 6.80 11.53 -13.89
N ASP A 325 7.09 11.07 -15.12
CA ASP A 325 7.77 9.81 -15.41
C ASP A 325 9.28 9.99 -15.73
N GLU A 326 9.92 10.98 -15.12
CA GLU A 326 11.37 11.27 -15.31
C GLU A 326 12.26 10.38 -14.42
N GLY A 327 11.68 9.45 -13.68
CA GLY A 327 12.41 8.60 -12.76
C GLY A 327 13.21 7.52 -13.46
N ILE A 328 14.49 7.37 -13.09
CA ILE A 328 15.38 6.31 -13.55
C ILE A 328 15.75 5.37 -12.40
N ILE A 329 16.06 4.13 -12.76
CA ILE A 329 16.59 3.13 -11.85
C ILE A 329 17.84 2.47 -12.44
N ILE A 330 18.68 1.89 -11.60
CA ILE A 330 19.82 1.08 -12.01
C ILE A 330 19.42 -0.39 -12.17
N ILE A 331 20.24 -1.15 -12.91
CA ILE A 331 19.98 -2.58 -13.15
C ILE A 331 19.84 -3.42 -11.86
N ASN A 332 20.55 -3.06 -10.78
CA ASN A 332 20.42 -3.74 -9.47
C ASN A 332 19.01 -3.59 -8.90
N ALA A 333 18.46 -2.38 -8.98
CA ALA A 333 17.12 -2.07 -8.52
C ALA A 333 16.07 -2.80 -9.36
N LEU A 334 16.24 -2.86 -10.69
CA LEU A 334 15.35 -3.61 -11.57
C LEU A 334 15.40 -5.12 -11.28
N LEU A 335 16.60 -5.70 -11.11
CA LEU A 335 16.78 -7.11 -10.77
C LEU A 335 16.13 -7.45 -9.42
N ARG A 336 16.39 -6.64 -8.39
CA ARG A 336 15.76 -6.78 -7.07
C ARG A 336 14.24 -6.73 -7.18
N ARG A 337 13.73 -5.78 -7.96
CA ARG A 337 12.30 -5.60 -8.19
C ARG A 337 11.66 -6.80 -8.87
N TRP A 338 12.32 -7.36 -9.88
CA TRP A 338 11.89 -8.56 -10.57
C TRP A 338 11.81 -9.76 -9.61
N LEU A 339 12.83 -9.94 -8.76
CA LEU A 339 12.85 -11.02 -7.76
C LEU A 339 11.71 -10.88 -6.73
N GLU A 340 11.42 -9.67 -6.25
CA GLU A 340 10.29 -9.44 -5.34
C GLU A 340 8.96 -9.88 -5.96
N TYR A 341 8.70 -9.51 -7.22
CA TYR A 341 7.48 -9.91 -7.91
C TYR A 341 7.45 -11.39 -8.24
N PHE A 342 8.56 -11.94 -8.72
CA PHE A 342 8.70 -13.37 -9.00
C PHE A 342 8.37 -14.21 -7.77
N LEU A 343 8.95 -13.89 -6.61
CA LEU A 343 8.71 -14.62 -5.36
C LEU A 343 7.27 -14.48 -4.86
N HIS A 344 6.68 -13.29 -4.99
CA HIS A 344 5.29 -13.06 -4.62
C HIS A 344 4.33 -13.90 -5.48
N ASP A 345 4.51 -13.88 -6.79
CA ASP A 345 3.69 -14.64 -7.74
C ASP A 345 3.92 -16.15 -7.60
N TYR A 346 5.18 -16.58 -7.43
CA TYR A 346 5.54 -17.96 -7.15
C TYR A 346 4.83 -18.49 -5.89
N ASN A 347 4.79 -17.71 -4.81
CA ASN A 347 4.09 -18.09 -3.60
C ASN A 347 2.58 -18.20 -3.80
N LYS A 348 1.97 -17.31 -4.59
CA LYS A 348 0.54 -17.42 -4.97
C LYS A 348 0.26 -18.72 -5.73
N ILE A 349 1.07 -19.02 -6.74
CA ILE A 349 0.99 -20.25 -7.52
C ILE A 349 1.12 -21.47 -6.62
N LYS A 350 2.17 -21.51 -5.77
CA LYS A 350 2.43 -22.62 -4.83
C LYS A 350 1.26 -22.86 -3.89
N GLN A 351 0.66 -21.80 -3.35
CA GLN A 351 -0.54 -21.89 -2.51
C GLN A 351 -1.71 -22.50 -3.29
N LYS A 352 -2.01 -22.00 -4.50
CA LYS A 352 -3.08 -22.53 -5.33
C LYS A 352 -2.88 -24.02 -5.68
N ILE A 353 -1.68 -24.40 -6.11
CA ILE A 353 -1.33 -25.80 -6.41
C ILE A 353 -1.50 -26.70 -5.18
N SER A 354 -1.15 -26.22 -3.98
CA SER A 354 -1.28 -27.03 -2.75
C SER A 354 -2.72 -27.41 -2.40
N HIS A 355 -3.71 -26.68 -2.93
CA HIS A 355 -5.13 -26.95 -2.74
C HIS A 355 -5.74 -27.81 -3.85
N CYS A 356 -4.98 -28.21 -4.88
CA CYS A 356 -5.49 -29.00 -5.99
C CYS A 356 -5.41 -30.51 -5.74
N THR A 357 -6.49 -31.23 -6.02
CA THR A 357 -6.47 -32.69 -6.13
C THR A 357 -5.92 -33.09 -7.51
N LYS A 358 -4.92 -33.99 -7.57
CA LYS A 358 -4.11 -34.28 -8.78
C LYS A 358 -4.88 -34.77 -10.02
N ASN A 359 -6.19 -35.05 -9.93
CA ASN A 359 -6.93 -35.83 -10.94
C ASN A 359 -8.23 -35.17 -11.46
N GLY A 360 -8.36 -33.83 -11.45
CA GLY A 360 -9.55 -33.13 -11.97
C GLY A 360 -9.24 -32.18 -13.15
N GLU A 361 -10.26 -31.83 -13.95
CA GLU A 361 -10.16 -30.85 -15.06
C GLU A 361 -9.63 -29.47 -14.60
N GLY A 362 -9.86 -29.07 -13.35
CA GLY A 362 -9.28 -27.86 -12.78
C GLY A 362 -7.74 -27.90 -12.67
N PHE A 363 -7.15 -29.09 -12.51
CA PHE A 363 -5.69 -29.26 -12.41
C PHE A 363 -4.98 -29.05 -13.76
N THR A 364 -5.61 -29.46 -14.87
CA THR A 364 -5.06 -29.24 -16.21
C THR A 364 -5.05 -27.76 -16.59
N CYS A 365 -6.08 -27.00 -16.19
CA CYS A 365 -6.13 -25.53 -16.37
C CYS A 365 -5.01 -24.82 -15.59
N ILE A 366 -4.77 -25.22 -14.35
CA ILE A 366 -3.70 -24.66 -13.50
C ILE A 366 -2.32 -24.96 -14.08
N ASN A 367 -2.05 -26.19 -14.53
CA ASN A 367 -0.77 -26.53 -15.15
C ASN A 367 -0.52 -25.70 -16.43
N GLY A 368 -1.53 -25.52 -17.27
CA GLY A 368 -1.43 -24.70 -18.47
C GLY A 368 -1.02 -23.25 -18.17
N CYS A 369 -1.60 -22.64 -17.13
CA CYS A 369 -1.22 -21.31 -16.67
C CYS A 369 0.21 -21.28 -16.10
N VAL A 370 0.56 -22.25 -15.24
CA VAL A 370 1.89 -22.32 -14.61
C VAL A 370 2.99 -22.48 -15.65
N ASP A 371 2.77 -23.32 -16.67
CA ASP A 371 3.70 -23.53 -17.77
C ASP A 371 3.89 -22.26 -18.60
N GLN A 372 2.82 -21.52 -18.91
CA GLN A 372 2.94 -20.23 -19.58
C GLN A 372 3.70 -19.22 -18.71
N TRP A 373 3.33 -19.10 -17.43
CA TRP A 373 3.96 -18.19 -16.49
C TRP A 373 5.46 -18.44 -16.34
N ILE A 374 5.88 -19.70 -16.14
CA ILE A 374 7.30 -20.02 -15.96
C ILE A 374 8.11 -19.78 -17.24
N ASN A 375 7.53 -20.03 -18.41
CA ASN A 375 8.19 -19.76 -19.69
C ASN A 375 8.39 -18.27 -19.90
N GLN A 376 7.37 -17.45 -19.64
CA GLN A 376 7.51 -15.99 -19.67
C GLN A 376 8.57 -15.52 -18.67
N LYS A 377 8.55 -16.02 -17.42
CA LYS A 377 9.56 -15.68 -16.41
C LYS A 377 10.98 -16.10 -16.78
N ARG A 378 11.16 -17.22 -17.48
CA ARG A 378 12.47 -17.62 -17.98
C ARG A 378 13.01 -16.62 -19.00
N THR A 379 12.19 -16.21 -19.96
CA THR A 379 12.58 -15.21 -20.98
C THR A 379 12.89 -13.85 -20.34
N GLU A 380 12.04 -13.37 -19.42
CA GLU A 380 12.31 -12.14 -18.68
C GLU A 380 13.64 -12.20 -17.93
N TRP A 381 13.88 -13.31 -17.20
CA TRP A 381 15.10 -13.54 -16.44
C TRP A 381 16.34 -13.56 -17.31
N GLU A 382 16.31 -14.25 -18.45
CA GLU A 382 17.43 -14.32 -19.39
C GLU A 382 17.82 -12.92 -19.88
N ASN A 383 16.84 -12.09 -20.24
CA ASN A 383 17.07 -10.73 -20.73
C ASN A 383 17.61 -9.80 -19.63
N ILE A 384 17.01 -9.82 -18.44
CA ILE A 384 17.47 -9.01 -17.29
C ILE A 384 18.87 -9.44 -16.86
N LYS A 385 19.11 -10.76 -16.74
CA LYS A 385 20.41 -11.31 -16.36
C LYS A 385 21.48 -10.96 -17.37
N LYS A 386 21.18 -10.98 -18.68
CA LYS A 386 22.12 -10.57 -19.72
C LYS A 386 22.59 -9.13 -19.48
N ARG A 387 21.65 -8.19 -19.29
CA ARG A 387 21.96 -6.78 -19.01
C ARG A 387 22.72 -6.58 -17.70
N PHE A 388 22.33 -7.30 -16.65
CA PHE A 388 23.04 -7.28 -15.37
C PHE A 388 24.49 -7.79 -15.51
N ASN A 389 24.71 -8.84 -16.30
CA ASN A 389 26.05 -9.38 -16.54
C ASN A 389 26.91 -8.47 -17.43
N GLU A 390 26.30 -7.69 -18.34
CA GLU A 390 27.01 -6.66 -19.11
C GLU A 390 27.64 -5.60 -18.20
N GLN A 391 26.99 -5.26 -17.07
CA GLN A 391 27.52 -4.37 -16.03
C GLN A 391 28.64 -5.04 -15.21
N TYR A 392 28.47 -6.31 -14.81
CA TYR A 392 29.32 -6.98 -13.80
C TYR A 392 30.04 -8.23 -14.33
N LYS A 393 30.76 -8.07 -15.46
CA LYS A 393 31.28 -9.16 -16.32
C LYS A 393 32.04 -10.30 -15.59
N ASP A 394 32.62 -10.06 -14.41
CA ASP A 394 33.53 -11.01 -13.75
C ASP A 394 33.00 -11.71 -12.47
N GLN A 395 31.81 -11.36 -11.93
CA GLN A 395 31.29 -11.92 -10.65
C GLN A 395 29.78 -12.24 -10.64
N THR A 396 29.25 -12.70 -11.78
CA THR A 396 27.80 -12.79 -12.03
C THR A 396 27.00 -13.67 -11.04
N ALA A 397 27.48 -14.86 -10.69
CA ALA A 397 26.78 -15.74 -9.74
C ALA A 397 26.81 -15.19 -8.30
N TYR A 398 27.92 -14.58 -7.90
CA TYR A 398 28.07 -13.95 -6.58
C TYR A 398 27.13 -12.75 -6.46
N ASN A 399 27.10 -11.86 -7.45
CA ASN A 399 26.27 -10.65 -7.39
C ASN A 399 24.76 -10.95 -7.41
N VAL A 400 24.31 -11.95 -8.19
CA VAL A 400 22.90 -12.40 -8.13
C VAL A 400 22.58 -12.97 -6.74
N LYS A 401 23.50 -13.74 -6.15
CA LYS A 401 23.34 -14.26 -4.79
C LYS A 401 23.27 -13.13 -3.77
N SER A 402 24.12 -12.11 -3.88
CA SER A 402 24.10 -10.93 -3.01
C SER A 402 22.77 -10.19 -3.06
N VAL A 403 22.18 -9.99 -4.25
CA VAL A 403 20.84 -9.39 -4.38
C VAL A 403 19.76 -10.26 -3.73
N LEU A 404 19.87 -11.59 -3.81
CA LEU A 404 18.92 -12.49 -3.15
C LEU A 404 19.09 -12.49 -1.62
N GLU A 405 20.32 -12.43 -1.12
CA GLU A 405 20.64 -12.35 0.31
C GLU A 405 20.07 -11.07 0.93
N THR A 406 20.09 -9.94 0.21
CA THR A 406 19.50 -8.67 0.71
C THR A 406 17.98 -8.69 0.75
N LEU A 407 17.34 -9.63 0.02
CA LEU A 407 15.92 -9.93 0.15
C LEU A 407 15.61 -10.81 1.37
N GLN A 408 16.59 -11.38 2.08
CA GLN A 408 16.35 -12.13 3.32
C GLN A 408 16.48 -11.18 4.52
N PRO A 409 15.47 -11.07 5.40
CA PRO A 409 14.42 -12.05 5.67
C PRO A 409 13.03 -11.59 5.21
N GLN A 410 12.86 -11.20 3.94
CA GLN A 410 11.51 -10.95 3.42
C GLN A 410 10.67 -12.24 3.53
N THR A 411 9.45 -12.10 4.04
CA THR A 411 8.51 -13.21 4.25
C THR A 411 8.30 -14.05 3.00
N ASP A 412 8.34 -13.42 1.83
CA ASP A 412 8.10 -14.08 0.55
C ASP A 412 9.28 -15.02 0.17
N VAL A 413 10.53 -14.66 0.50
CA VAL A 413 11.70 -15.56 0.34
C VAL A 413 11.56 -16.78 1.26
N ASN A 414 11.25 -16.56 2.53
CA ASN A 414 11.10 -17.64 3.51
C ASN A 414 9.92 -18.60 3.20
N LYS A 415 8.85 -18.09 2.55
CA LYS A 415 7.72 -18.92 2.09
C LYS A 415 8.07 -19.72 0.82
N ALA A 416 8.85 -19.12 -0.07
CA ALA A 416 9.23 -19.74 -1.33
C ALA A 416 10.25 -20.84 -1.10
N ILE A 417 11.31 -20.52 -0.36
CA ILE A 417 12.46 -21.37 -0.06
C ILE A 417 12.22 -21.99 1.32
N LYS A 418 11.75 -23.25 1.37
CA LYS A 418 11.96 -24.06 2.59
C LYS A 418 13.48 -24.12 2.84
N PRO A 419 13.96 -24.19 4.10
CA PRO A 419 15.40 -24.37 4.32
C PRO A 419 15.87 -25.52 3.42
N CYS A 420 16.89 -25.25 2.60
CA CYS A 420 17.52 -26.32 1.84
C CYS A 420 17.97 -27.34 2.87
N ASP A 421 17.47 -28.57 2.79
CA ASP A 421 17.97 -29.65 3.63
C ASP A 421 19.46 -29.77 3.32
N SER A 422 20.27 -29.36 4.29
CA SER A 422 21.74 -29.35 4.24
C SER A 422 22.32 -30.75 4.21
#